data_AF-A0A248YJT4-F1
#
_entry.id   AF-A0A248YJT4-F1
#
_cell.length_a   1.000
_cell.length_b   1.000
_cell.length_c   1.000
_cell.angle_alpha   90.00
_cell.angle_beta   90.00
_cell.angle_gamma   90.00
#
_symmetry.space_group_name_H-M   'P 1'
#
loop_
_entity.id
_entity.type
_entity.pdbx_description
1 polymer ?
#
loop_
_entity_poly.entity_id
_entity_poly.type
_entity_poly.pdbx_seq_one_letter_code
_entity_poly.pdbx_strand_id
1 'polypeptide(L)'
;MRRIAMLCALGLVSAGMTTVVATAPAQAACTSIPATADPSVLLIVHRVAKNLVVNDKVLLAGFEAGWVESHMNNLPCGDKSSLGVFQQRWDYGWGTQAQIMDPVYAATQFYSRAITCDRNNPGYSAGQVAQCVQGSGFPDRYDQAVGTARTLLASAARYAASATGSPTDFNGDGRSDIVAFTQGSLADVYVATSTGSSFAGTSVKWSDFFSVGGETALTGDFNGDGKDDIVTFAHGSGTPGSSNAATAGDVYVELSTGTTFCCGAKWHDWFAPAGEIPAVGDVNGDGKDDIITFTHNNLADVYVALSTGTTFTPAQKWHDWFAPTGETPAVADVNGDGKADIITFTQGTTTTADVYVALSTGTTFQPAQKWHDLFSLTGEQPRVGDINGDGKADIVTFTCNPDADVYAATSTGTTFTGTTIKWHDHFCLTGEHPYLGDVNGDGKDDLIVFTQGTTNDVYTALSTGTTFQPSQKWHDYFGLTGETTL
;
A
#
# COMPACT_ATOMS: atom_id res chain seq x y z
N MET A 1 -47.89 -42.22 -62.21
CA MET A 1 -46.53 -42.09 -62.77
C MET A 1 -45.55 -41.80 -61.65
N ARG A 2 -44.50 -42.62 -61.61
CA ARG A 2 -43.27 -42.66 -60.80
C ARG A 2 -43.01 -41.55 -59.77
N ARG A 3 -42.91 -41.94 -58.48
CA ARG A 3 -42.15 -41.25 -57.44
C ARG A 3 -40.67 -41.54 -57.65
N ILE A 4 -39.83 -40.51 -57.75
CA ILE A 4 -38.37 -40.62 -57.78
C ILE A 4 -37.87 -40.44 -56.34
N ALA A 5 -37.26 -41.49 -55.79
CA ALA A 5 -36.52 -41.46 -54.54
C ALA A 5 -35.07 -41.09 -54.85
N MET A 6 -34.56 -40.03 -54.21
CA MET A 6 -33.14 -39.66 -54.25
C MET A 6 -32.46 -40.29 -53.05
N LEU A 7 -31.65 -41.32 -53.32
CA LEU A 7 -30.81 -42.02 -52.35
C LEU A 7 -29.55 -41.16 -52.13
N CYS A 8 -29.35 -40.61 -50.94
CA CYS A 8 -28.09 -39.97 -50.56
C CYS A 8 -27.31 -40.95 -49.67
N ALA A 9 -26.19 -41.45 -50.17
CA ALA A 9 -25.33 -42.39 -49.47
C ALA A 9 -24.51 -41.65 -48.40
N LEU A 10 -24.70 -42.00 -47.13
CA LEU A 10 -23.76 -41.64 -46.05
C LEU A 10 -22.54 -42.56 -46.13
N GLY A 11 -21.40 -42.02 -46.56
CA GLY A 11 -20.09 -42.65 -46.34
C GLY A 11 -19.63 -42.36 -44.92
N LEU A 12 -19.49 -43.39 -44.08
CA LEU A 12 -18.75 -43.27 -42.82
C LEU A 12 -17.25 -43.18 -43.13
N VAL A 13 -16.64 -42.05 -42.80
CA VAL A 13 -15.18 -41.94 -42.67
C VAL A 13 -14.86 -42.04 -41.18
N SER A 14 -14.24 -43.15 -40.76
CA SER A 14 -13.71 -43.28 -39.40
C SER A 14 -12.40 -42.51 -39.29
N ALA A 15 -12.45 -41.32 -38.71
CA ALA A 15 -11.24 -40.63 -38.26
C ALA A 15 -10.78 -41.27 -36.94
N GLY A 16 -9.69 -42.04 -37.00
CA GLY A 16 -9.01 -42.50 -35.79
C GLY A 16 -8.39 -41.31 -35.07
N MET A 17 -8.98 -40.90 -33.94
CA MET A 17 -8.34 -39.96 -33.02
C MET A 17 -7.20 -40.69 -32.31
N THR A 18 -5.97 -40.49 -32.78
CA THR A 18 -4.78 -40.71 -31.98
C THR A 18 -4.76 -39.66 -30.86
N THR A 19 -5.05 -40.08 -29.64
CA THR A 19 -4.81 -39.29 -28.43
C THR A 19 -3.31 -39.07 -28.28
N VAL A 20 -2.82 -37.93 -28.75
CA VAL A 20 -1.54 -37.40 -28.30
C VAL A 20 -1.77 -36.92 -26.87
N VAL A 21 -1.38 -37.75 -25.90
CA VAL A 21 -1.23 -37.29 -24.52
C VAL A 21 -0.07 -36.30 -24.54
N ALA A 22 -0.39 -35.01 -24.54
CA ALA A 22 0.60 -33.97 -24.27
C ALA A 22 1.10 -34.20 -22.85
N THR A 23 2.32 -34.71 -22.70
CA THR A 23 3.02 -34.71 -21.42
C THR A 23 3.17 -33.27 -20.98
N ALA A 24 2.62 -32.93 -19.82
CA ALA A 24 2.87 -31.63 -19.18
C ALA A 24 4.39 -31.38 -19.13
N PRO A 25 4.86 -30.16 -19.44
CA PRO A 25 6.28 -29.86 -19.34
C PRO A 25 6.77 -30.18 -17.93
N ALA A 26 7.94 -30.79 -17.81
CA ALA A 26 8.57 -31.03 -16.53
C ALA A 26 8.77 -29.68 -15.81
N GLN A 27 8.08 -29.51 -14.68
CA GLN A 27 8.12 -28.30 -13.88
C GLN A 27 9.53 -28.12 -13.32
N ALA A 28 10.14 -26.96 -13.55
CA ALA A 28 11.53 -26.71 -13.16
C ALA A 28 11.60 -26.48 -11.65
N ALA A 29 12.49 -27.21 -10.97
CA ALA A 29 12.95 -26.81 -9.64
C ALA A 29 13.58 -25.41 -9.74
N CYS A 30 13.35 -24.55 -8.75
CA CYS A 30 13.96 -23.22 -8.77
C CYS A 30 15.48 -23.35 -8.80
N THR A 31 16.12 -22.76 -9.81
CA THR A 31 17.59 -22.72 -9.93
C THR A 31 18.23 -21.90 -8.81
N SER A 32 17.46 -20.94 -8.27
CA SER A 32 17.81 -20.11 -7.11
C SER A 32 16.55 -19.46 -6.55
N ILE A 33 16.48 -19.28 -5.23
CA ILE A 33 15.47 -18.43 -4.56
C ILE A 33 16.13 -17.08 -4.28
N PRO A 34 15.47 -15.93 -4.57
CA PRO A 34 16.00 -14.61 -4.25
C PRO A 34 16.40 -14.49 -2.77
N ALA A 35 17.51 -13.82 -2.47
CA ALA A 35 18.01 -13.71 -1.09
C ALA A 35 17.19 -12.72 -0.23
N THR A 36 16.41 -11.86 -0.87
CA THR A 36 15.59 -10.82 -0.26
C THR A 36 14.12 -11.07 -0.54
N ALA A 37 13.26 -10.51 0.30
CA ALA A 37 11.82 -10.55 0.10
C ALA A 37 11.36 -9.57 -0.98
N ASP A 38 10.27 -9.93 -1.65
CA ASP A 38 9.54 -9.06 -2.58
C ASP A 38 8.57 -8.17 -1.77
N PRO A 39 8.76 -6.84 -1.77
CA PRO A 39 7.89 -5.89 -1.06
C PRO A 39 6.40 -6.01 -1.42
N SER A 40 6.03 -6.33 -2.66
CA SER A 40 4.62 -6.48 -3.05
C SER A 40 4.01 -7.69 -2.39
N VAL A 41 4.74 -8.81 -2.41
CA VAL A 41 4.28 -10.07 -1.85
C VAL A 41 4.15 -9.93 -0.33
N LEU A 42 5.10 -9.25 0.31
CA LEU A 42 5.02 -8.87 1.73
C LEU A 42 3.74 -8.08 2.04
N LEU A 43 3.47 -7.03 1.26
CA LEU A 43 2.31 -6.17 1.48
C LEU A 43 0.99 -6.90 1.22
N ILE A 44 0.90 -7.71 0.16
CA ILE A 44 -0.28 -8.52 -0.14
C ILE A 44 -0.55 -9.53 0.98
N VAL A 45 0.48 -10.25 1.42
CA VAL A 45 0.35 -11.23 2.52
C VAL A 45 -0.09 -10.54 3.81
N HIS A 46 0.48 -9.36 4.12
CA HIS A 46 0.06 -8.55 5.27
C HIS A 46 -1.40 -8.11 5.17
N ARG A 47 -1.81 -7.54 4.03
CA ARG A 47 -3.16 -7.04 3.81
C ARG A 47 -4.19 -8.16 3.90
N VAL A 48 -3.94 -9.31 3.27
CA VAL A 48 -4.87 -10.46 3.35
C VAL A 48 -5.05 -10.94 4.79
N ALA A 49 -3.98 -11.01 5.59
CA ALA A 49 -4.08 -11.36 7.00
C ALA A 49 -4.97 -10.39 7.77
N LYS A 50 -4.80 -9.09 7.54
CA LYS A 50 -5.61 -8.03 8.15
C LYS A 50 -7.06 -8.11 7.72
N ASN A 51 -7.33 -8.36 6.43
CA ASN A 51 -8.68 -8.53 5.88
C ASN A 51 -9.41 -9.74 6.49
N LEU A 52 -8.67 -10.79 6.85
CA LEU A 52 -9.21 -11.98 7.53
C LEU A 52 -9.27 -11.82 9.05
N VAL A 53 -8.91 -10.64 9.59
CA VAL A 53 -8.91 -10.31 11.02
C VAL A 53 -8.19 -11.37 11.84
N VAL A 54 -7.04 -11.83 11.34
CA VAL A 54 -6.26 -12.85 12.03
C VAL A 54 -5.54 -12.26 13.24
N ASN A 55 -5.33 -13.06 14.29
CA ASN A 55 -4.53 -12.63 15.44
C ASN A 55 -3.03 -12.54 15.07
N ASP A 56 -2.24 -11.84 15.88
CA ASP A 56 -0.81 -11.61 15.65
C ASP A 56 0.00 -12.90 15.46
N LYS A 57 -0.40 -13.98 16.13
CA LYS A 57 0.28 -15.27 16.02
C LYS A 57 0.04 -15.91 14.64
N VAL A 58 -1.19 -15.86 14.15
CA VAL A 58 -1.55 -16.34 12.81
C VAL A 58 -0.92 -15.44 11.74
N LEU A 59 -0.93 -14.12 11.92
CA LEU A 59 -0.25 -13.16 11.05
C LEU A 59 1.24 -13.52 10.91
N LEU A 60 1.93 -13.67 12.05
CA LEU A 60 3.34 -14.04 12.11
C LEU A 60 3.62 -15.40 11.47
N ALA A 61 2.72 -16.39 11.64
CA ALA A 61 2.85 -17.70 11.01
C ALA A 61 2.89 -17.63 9.48
N GLY A 62 2.11 -16.72 8.88
CA GLY A 62 2.18 -16.47 7.43
C GLY A 62 3.50 -15.85 7.01
N PHE A 63 4.07 -14.97 7.83
CA PHE A 63 5.37 -14.37 7.53
C PHE A 63 6.53 -15.36 7.67
N GLU A 64 6.49 -16.23 8.68
CA GLU A 64 7.45 -17.34 8.83
C GLU A 64 7.32 -18.33 7.68
N ALA A 65 6.10 -18.71 7.30
CA ALA A 65 5.85 -19.64 6.21
C ALA A 65 6.34 -19.08 4.87
N GLY A 66 5.92 -17.87 4.49
CA GLY A 66 6.32 -17.29 3.21
C GLY A 66 7.83 -17.03 3.14
N TRP A 67 8.47 -16.66 4.25
CA TRP A 67 9.94 -16.58 4.30
C TRP A 67 10.61 -17.93 4.09
N VAL A 68 10.22 -18.97 4.83
CA VAL A 68 10.84 -20.29 4.72
C VAL A 68 10.62 -20.92 3.35
N GLU A 69 9.45 -20.72 2.75
CA GLU A 69 9.07 -21.37 1.50
C GLU A 69 9.64 -20.67 0.27
N SER A 70 9.71 -19.34 0.26
CA SER A 70 10.07 -18.57 -0.94
C SER A 70 10.90 -17.31 -0.68
N HIS A 71 11.36 -17.11 0.56
CA HIS A 71 11.86 -15.82 1.05
C HIS A 71 10.87 -14.68 0.80
N MET A 72 9.55 -14.91 0.84
CA MET A 72 8.50 -13.96 0.47
C MET A 72 8.57 -13.50 -0.99
N ASN A 73 8.70 -14.43 -1.93
CA ASN A 73 8.66 -14.15 -3.37
C ASN A 73 7.60 -15.03 -4.06
N ASN A 74 6.90 -14.51 -5.07
CA ASN A 74 5.91 -15.28 -5.79
C ASN A 74 6.55 -16.12 -6.91
N LEU A 75 7.01 -17.34 -6.59
CA LEU A 75 7.85 -18.13 -7.48
C LEU A 75 7.05 -19.02 -8.47
N PRO A 76 7.33 -18.96 -9.79
CA PRO A 76 6.73 -19.86 -10.78
C PRO A 76 7.37 -21.27 -10.81
N CYS A 77 8.12 -21.62 -9.77
CA CYS A 77 8.90 -22.85 -9.64
C CYS A 77 8.86 -23.36 -8.19
N GLY A 78 9.24 -24.62 -7.98
CA GLY A 78 9.22 -25.27 -6.66
C GLY A 78 9.55 -26.77 -6.71
N ASP A 79 9.56 -27.45 -5.54
CA ASP A 79 9.60 -28.91 -5.51
C ASP A 79 8.29 -29.50 -6.05
N LYS A 80 8.39 -30.50 -6.93
CA LYS A 80 7.24 -31.15 -7.59
C LYS A 80 6.31 -30.13 -8.27
N SER A 81 5.14 -29.91 -7.70
CA SER A 81 4.03 -29.09 -8.20
C SER A 81 3.85 -27.80 -7.38
N SER A 82 4.80 -27.48 -6.49
CA SER A 82 4.77 -26.29 -5.66
C SER A 82 4.97 -25.01 -6.47
N LEU A 83 4.18 -23.99 -6.16
CA LEU A 83 4.22 -22.66 -6.77
C LEU A 83 3.87 -21.57 -5.76
N GLY A 84 4.27 -20.34 -6.09
CA GLY A 84 3.90 -19.12 -5.40
C GLY A 84 4.59 -18.89 -4.06
N VAL A 85 4.16 -17.85 -3.36
CA VAL A 85 4.77 -17.37 -2.10
C VAL A 85 4.83 -18.42 -0.99
N PHE A 86 3.83 -19.29 -0.92
CA PHE A 86 3.73 -20.35 0.09
C PHE A 86 4.13 -21.74 -0.44
N GLN A 87 4.67 -21.83 -1.67
CA GLN A 87 5.04 -23.09 -2.32
C GLN A 87 3.91 -24.14 -2.29
N GLN A 88 2.67 -23.68 -2.51
CA GLN A 88 1.48 -24.50 -2.47
C GLN A 88 1.41 -25.44 -3.68
N ARG A 89 0.83 -26.62 -3.52
CA ARG A 89 0.79 -27.65 -4.56
C ARG A 89 -0.56 -27.71 -5.26
N TRP A 90 -0.60 -27.47 -6.57
CA TRP A 90 -1.84 -27.47 -7.35
C TRP A 90 -2.49 -28.87 -7.47
N ASP A 91 -1.70 -29.94 -7.33
CA ASP A 91 -2.17 -31.33 -7.30
C ASP A 91 -2.51 -31.82 -5.88
N TYR A 92 -2.51 -30.94 -4.87
CA TYR A 92 -2.69 -31.28 -3.46
C TYR A 92 -3.75 -30.42 -2.76
N GLY A 93 -4.77 -30.00 -3.50
CA GLY A 93 -5.96 -29.34 -2.94
C GLY A 93 -5.76 -27.89 -2.50
N TRP A 94 -4.73 -27.21 -3.00
CA TRP A 94 -4.52 -25.77 -2.76
C TRP A 94 -5.20 -24.87 -3.78
N GLY A 95 -5.41 -25.35 -5.01
CA GLY A 95 -6.03 -24.61 -6.11
C GLY A 95 -5.42 -24.99 -7.45
N THR A 96 -5.88 -24.38 -8.53
CA THR A 96 -5.22 -24.49 -9.85
C THR A 96 -3.88 -23.75 -9.86
N GLN A 97 -3.01 -24.04 -10.84
CA GLN A 97 -1.73 -23.33 -11.01
C GLN A 97 -1.89 -21.80 -11.06
N ALA A 98 -2.89 -21.30 -11.77
CA ALA A 98 -3.16 -19.86 -11.86
C ALA A 98 -3.57 -19.27 -10.51
N GLN A 99 -4.40 -19.98 -9.75
CA GLN A 99 -4.87 -19.52 -8.44
C GLN A 99 -3.74 -19.48 -7.40
N ILE A 100 -2.89 -20.50 -7.34
CA ILE A 100 -1.79 -20.51 -6.34
C ILE A 100 -0.61 -19.60 -6.72
N MET A 101 -0.56 -19.14 -7.98
CA MET A 101 0.34 -18.08 -8.44
C MET A 101 -0.22 -16.67 -8.21
N ASP A 102 -1.47 -16.54 -7.75
CA ASP A 102 -2.02 -15.28 -7.25
C ASP A 102 -1.73 -15.17 -5.74
N PRO A 103 -0.88 -14.22 -5.30
CA PRO A 103 -0.54 -14.06 -3.89
C PRO A 103 -1.74 -13.79 -2.98
N VAL A 104 -2.80 -13.13 -3.47
CA VAL A 104 -4.02 -12.85 -2.69
C VAL A 104 -4.74 -14.16 -2.39
N TYR A 105 -4.99 -14.97 -3.42
CA TYR A 105 -5.61 -16.27 -3.26
C TYR A 105 -4.76 -17.20 -2.39
N ALA A 106 -3.46 -17.29 -2.66
CA ALA A 106 -2.53 -18.17 -1.94
C ALA A 106 -2.48 -17.82 -0.44
N ALA A 107 -2.37 -16.53 -0.12
CA ALA A 107 -2.43 -16.04 1.26
C ALA A 107 -3.79 -16.30 1.91
N THR A 108 -4.88 -16.10 1.20
CA THR A 108 -6.23 -16.34 1.72
C THR A 108 -6.41 -17.82 2.11
N GLN A 109 -5.95 -18.74 1.26
CA GLN A 109 -5.97 -20.18 1.55
C GLN A 109 -5.09 -20.55 2.74
N PHE A 110 -3.87 -19.99 2.81
CA PHE A 110 -2.96 -20.22 3.94
C PHE A 110 -3.61 -19.76 5.26
N TYR A 111 -4.04 -18.49 5.33
CA TYR A 111 -4.57 -17.91 6.55
C TYR A 111 -5.89 -18.55 6.98
N SER A 112 -6.77 -18.93 6.05
CA SER A 112 -8.00 -19.67 6.37
C SER A 112 -7.71 -20.99 7.10
N ARG A 113 -6.66 -21.72 6.66
CA ARG A 113 -6.22 -22.96 7.31
C ARG A 113 -5.50 -22.67 8.64
N ALA A 114 -4.69 -21.62 8.69
CA ALA A 114 -3.95 -21.21 9.88
C ALA A 114 -4.88 -20.82 11.04
N ILE A 115 -5.96 -20.08 10.75
CA ILE A 115 -7.01 -19.73 11.73
C ILE A 115 -7.62 -21.01 12.34
N THR A 116 -7.92 -22.00 11.50
CA THR A 116 -8.48 -23.28 11.96
C THR A 116 -7.47 -24.05 12.80
N CYS A 117 -6.20 -24.07 12.40
CA CYS A 117 -5.17 -24.77 13.16
C CYS A 117 -4.95 -24.12 14.54
N ASP A 118 -4.81 -22.79 14.58
CA ASP A 118 -4.61 -22.05 15.81
C ASP A 118 -5.77 -22.25 16.79
N ARG A 119 -7.01 -22.17 16.29
CA ARG A 119 -8.21 -22.44 17.10
C ARG A 119 -8.21 -23.82 17.72
N ASN A 120 -7.78 -24.83 16.97
CA ASN A 120 -7.74 -26.21 17.45
C ASN A 120 -6.52 -26.49 18.35
N ASN A 121 -5.49 -25.65 18.27
CA ASN A 121 -4.21 -25.83 18.96
C ASN A 121 -3.72 -24.50 19.59
N PRO A 122 -4.44 -23.94 20.57
CA PRO A 122 -4.19 -22.59 21.07
C PRO A 122 -2.78 -22.41 21.68
N GLY A 123 -2.15 -23.49 22.14
CA GLY A 123 -0.80 -23.49 22.69
C GLY A 123 0.34 -23.53 21.66
N TYR A 124 0.04 -23.61 20.36
CA TYR A 124 1.08 -23.59 19.33
C TYR A 124 1.76 -22.23 19.23
N SER A 125 3.05 -22.22 18.91
CA SER A 125 3.77 -21.04 18.41
C SER A 125 3.31 -20.67 16.99
N ALA A 126 3.74 -19.51 16.49
CA ALA A 126 3.49 -19.11 15.10
C ALA A 126 4.08 -20.16 14.12
N GLY A 127 5.29 -20.66 14.37
CA GLY A 127 5.93 -21.62 13.48
C GLY A 127 5.25 -22.98 13.51
N GLN A 128 4.71 -23.38 14.66
CA GLN A 128 3.89 -24.58 14.77
C GLN A 128 2.54 -24.43 14.04
N VAL A 129 1.93 -23.24 14.04
CA VAL A 129 0.74 -22.95 13.20
C VAL A 129 1.11 -23.02 11.71
N ALA A 130 2.23 -22.43 11.30
CA ALA A 130 2.73 -22.52 9.93
C ALA A 130 2.96 -23.98 9.50
N GLN A 131 3.62 -24.78 10.34
CA GLN A 131 3.84 -26.20 10.10
C GLN A 131 2.55 -27.00 10.00
N CYS A 132 1.57 -26.72 10.86
CA CYS A 132 0.27 -27.38 10.84
C CYS A 132 -0.47 -27.17 9.50
N VAL A 133 -0.29 -26.01 8.88
CA VAL A 133 -0.87 -25.67 7.58
C VAL A 133 -0.08 -26.29 6.43
N GLN A 134 1.24 -26.19 6.45
CA GLN A 134 2.11 -26.60 5.34
C GLN A 134 2.42 -28.09 5.32
N GLY A 135 2.52 -28.73 6.49
CA GLY A 135 2.88 -30.14 6.61
C GLY A 135 4.29 -30.45 6.10
N SER A 136 5.25 -29.55 6.31
CA SER A 136 6.63 -29.68 5.82
C SER A 136 7.37 -30.84 6.49
N GLY A 137 8.34 -31.42 5.78
CA GLY A 137 9.25 -32.45 6.32
C GLY A 137 10.28 -31.91 7.33
N PHE A 138 10.37 -30.58 7.49
CA PHE A 138 11.28 -29.89 8.41
C PHE A 138 10.52 -28.92 9.31
N PRO A 139 9.75 -29.43 10.30
CA PRO A 139 8.79 -28.63 11.06
C PRO A 139 9.42 -27.45 11.82
N ASP A 140 10.64 -27.59 12.31
CA ASP A 140 11.29 -26.58 13.15
C ASP A 140 11.76 -25.34 12.39
N ARG A 141 11.74 -25.34 11.05
CA ARG A 141 12.27 -24.22 10.23
C ARG A 141 11.48 -22.94 10.36
N TYR A 142 10.17 -23.02 10.61
CA TYR A 142 9.33 -21.82 10.73
C TYR A 142 9.61 -21.05 12.01
N ASP A 143 9.71 -21.73 13.15
CA ASP A 143 10.05 -21.07 14.43
C ASP A 143 11.46 -20.44 14.38
N GLN A 144 12.39 -21.01 13.59
CA GLN A 144 13.71 -20.43 13.37
C GLN A 144 13.67 -19.12 12.56
N ALA A 145 12.62 -18.90 11.76
CA ALA A 145 12.46 -17.72 10.93
C ALA A 145 11.84 -16.52 11.67
N VAL A 146 11.42 -16.68 12.93
CA VAL A 146 10.65 -15.67 13.69
C VAL A 146 11.28 -14.27 13.68
N GLY A 147 12.61 -14.16 13.79
CA GLY A 147 13.31 -12.87 13.80
C GLY A 147 13.21 -12.15 12.45
N THR A 148 13.43 -12.88 11.36
CA THR A 148 13.27 -12.35 10.00
C THR A 148 11.81 -12.02 9.73
N ALA A 149 10.88 -12.92 10.07
CA ALA A 149 9.45 -12.72 9.89
C ALA A 149 8.94 -11.46 10.59
N ARG A 150 9.41 -11.15 11.81
CA ARG A 150 9.09 -9.88 12.50
C ARG A 150 9.65 -8.65 11.79
N THR A 151 10.86 -8.75 11.23
CA THR A 151 11.48 -7.64 10.46
C THR A 151 10.68 -7.38 9.17
N LEU A 152 10.30 -8.44 8.48
CA LEU A 152 9.47 -8.39 7.29
C LEU A 152 8.07 -7.85 7.58
N LEU A 153 7.47 -8.25 8.70
CA LEU A 153 6.19 -7.75 9.15
C LEU A 153 6.23 -6.25 9.45
N ALA A 154 7.29 -5.79 10.14
CA ALA A 154 7.52 -4.37 10.36
C ALA A 154 7.71 -3.60 9.04
N SER A 155 8.36 -4.20 8.04
CA SER A 155 8.54 -3.61 6.71
C SER A 155 7.21 -3.52 5.94
N ALA A 156 6.38 -4.58 5.98
CA ALA A 156 5.05 -4.59 5.37
C ALA A 156 4.11 -3.56 6.00
N ALA A 157 4.18 -3.37 7.32
CA ALA A 157 3.45 -2.32 8.01
C ALA A 157 3.90 -0.90 7.57
N ARG A 158 5.19 -0.71 7.24
CA ARG A 158 5.72 0.54 6.69
C ARG A 158 5.27 0.78 5.25
N TYR A 159 5.28 -0.24 4.40
CA TYR A 159 4.78 -0.13 3.01
C TYR A 159 3.27 0.17 2.97
N ALA A 160 2.49 -0.34 3.93
CA ALA A 160 1.09 0.02 4.09
C ALA A 160 0.87 1.45 4.64
N ALA A 161 1.90 2.05 5.27
CA ALA A 161 1.85 3.35 5.92
C ALA A 161 2.54 4.48 5.12
N SER A 162 2.93 4.24 3.86
CA SER A 162 3.49 5.24 2.96
C SER A 162 2.36 6.08 2.36
N ALA A 163 1.72 6.91 3.18
CA ALA A 163 0.73 7.88 2.73
C ALA A 163 1.45 9.10 2.16
N THR A 164 1.35 9.27 0.85
CA THR A 164 1.77 10.47 0.11
C THR A 164 0.54 10.93 -0.65
N GLY A 165 -0.21 11.83 -0.01
CA GLY A 165 -1.39 12.45 -0.56
C GLY A 165 -1.39 13.92 -0.13
N SER A 166 -2.01 14.73 -0.97
CA SER A 166 -2.52 16.07 -0.67
C SER A 166 -3.36 16.05 0.63
N PRO A 167 -3.73 17.21 1.22
CA PRO A 167 -4.90 17.32 2.08
C PRO A 167 -6.07 16.41 1.65
N THR A 168 -6.94 16.07 2.58
CA THR A 168 -8.11 15.22 2.36
C THR A 168 -9.39 16.05 2.37
N ASP A 169 -9.42 17.22 1.72
CA ASP A 169 -10.60 18.09 1.67
C ASP A 169 -11.56 17.64 0.56
N PHE A 170 -12.33 16.59 0.85
CA PHE A 170 -13.27 16.05 -0.14
C PHE A 170 -14.43 17.00 -0.42
N ASN A 171 -14.72 17.95 0.46
CA ASN A 171 -15.89 18.81 0.37
C ASN A 171 -15.60 20.25 -0.08
N GLY A 172 -14.32 20.63 -0.12
CA GLY A 172 -13.82 21.91 -0.62
C GLY A 172 -14.03 23.05 0.36
N ASP A 173 -14.12 22.76 1.67
CA ASP A 173 -14.30 23.78 2.71
C ASP A 173 -12.99 24.31 3.31
N GLY A 174 -11.85 23.83 2.81
CA GLY A 174 -10.51 24.19 3.22
C GLY A 174 -10.05 23.45 4.47
N ARG A 175 -10.67 22.31 4.81
CA ARG A 175 -10.27 21.48 5.95
C ARG A 175 -10.09 20.04 5.51
N SER A 176 -9.04 19.41 6.02
CA SER A 176 -8.81 17.98 5.83
C SER A 176 -9.93 17.17 6.49
N ASP A 177 -10.58 16.31 5.70
CA ASP A 177 -11.52 15.29 6.14
C ASP A 177 -10.79 13.97 6.43
N ILE A 178 -11.50 12.89 6.75
CA ILE A 178 -10.92 11.54 6.87
C ILE A 178 -11.68 10.53 6.04
N VAL A 179 -10.99 9.51 5.55
CA VAL A 179 -11.59 8.44 4.74
C VAL A 179 -11.16 7.04 5.21
N ALA A 180 -12.08 6.08 5.13
CA ALA A 180 -11.83 4.67 5.38
C ALA A 180 -12.27 3.82 4.18
N PHE A 181 -11.35 2.99 3.68
CA PHE A 181 -11.56 2.01 2.63
C PHE A 181 -11.70 0.63 3.26
N THR A 182 -12.91 0.10 3.24
CA THR A 182 -13.15 -1.25 3.75
C THR A 182 -12.50 -2.27 2.83
N GLN A 183 -12.01 -3.37 3.40
CA GLN A 183 -11.31 -4.41 2.64
C GLN A 183 -12.12 -5.71 2.53
N GLY A 184 -13.42 -5.63 2.80
CA GLY A 184 -14.39 -6.71 2.62
C GLY A 184 -14.85 -6.86 1.17
N SER A 185 -15.77 -7.80 0.91
CA SER A 185 -16.28 -8.07 -0.44
C SER A 185 -17.02 -6.90 -1.11
N LEU A 186 -17.40 -5.89 -0.33
CA LEU A 186 -18.05 -4.69 -0.83
C LEU A 186 -17.04 -3.57 -1.15
N ALA A 187 -15.86 -3.58 -0.51
CA ALA A 187 -14.86 -2.52 -0.60
C ALA A 187 -15.47 -1.11 -0.62
N ASP A 188 -16.38 -0.86 0.32
CA ASP A 188 -17.04 0.43 0.52
C ASP A 188 -16.03 1.49 1.01
N VAL A 189 -16.31 2.75 0.65
CA VAL A 189 -15.54 3.94 1.07
C VAL A 189 -16.43 4.83 1.94
N TYR A 190 -15.95 5.14 3.14
CA TYR A 190 -16.64 6.00 4.10
C TYR A 190 -15.84 7.26 4.35
N VAL A 191 -16.50 8.41 4.32
CA VAL A 191 -15.89 9.71 4.62
C VAL A 191 -16.54 10.30 5.86
N ALA A 192 -15.72 10.91 6.72
CA ALA A 192 -16.18 11.77 7.79
C ALA A 192 -15.57 13.17 7.62
N THR A 193 -16.42 14.16 7.37
CA THR A 193 -15.97 15.52 7.04
C THR A 193 -15.59 16.30 8.29
N SER A 194 -14.53 17.10 8.26
CA SER A 194 -14.16 17.93 9.40
C SER A 194 -15.17 19.05 9.65
N THR A 195 -15.40 19.33 10.93
CA THR A 195 -16.17 20.49 11.41
C THR A 195 -15.27 21.59 12.00
N GLY A 196 -13.95 21.39 11.97
CA GLY A 196 -12.95 22.21 12.62
C GLY A 196 -12.75 21.94 14.12
N SER A 197 -13.52 20.99 14.68
CA SER A 197 -13.40 20.58 16.09
C SER A 197 -13.77 19.10 16.34
N SER A 198 -14.19 18.39 15.30
CA SER A 198 -14.55 16.97 15.28
C SER A 198 -14.73 16.54 13.82
N PHE A 199 -14.76 15.23 13.55
CA PHE A 199 -15.20 14.70 12.26
C PHE A 199 -16.68 14.32 12.32
N ALA A 200 -17.44 14.70 11.30
CA ALA A 200 -18.88 14.49 11.22
C ALA A 200 -19.24 13.17 10.53
N GLY A 201 -20.23 12.47 11.09
CA GLY A 201 -20.82 11.28 10.49
C GLY A 201 -20.04 10.01 10.79
N THR A 202 -20.71 8.97 11.28
CA THR A 202 -20.05 7.70 11.64
C THR A 202 -20.17 6.63 10.56
N SER A 203 -20.87 6.89 9.44
CA SER A 203 -21.18 5.87 8.42
C SER A 203 -21.70 6.44 7.09
N VAL A 204 -21.22 7.61 6.63
CA VAL A 204 -21.64 8.11 5.31
C VAL A 204 -20.81 7.38 4.25
N LYS A 205 -21.45 6.40 3.59
CA LYS A 205 -20.84 5.72 2.46
C LYS A 205 -20.84 6.66 1.25
N TRP A 206 -19.65 6.96 0.73
CA TRP A 206 -19.45 7.84 -0.43
C TRP A 206 -19.14 7.07 -1.71
N SER A 207 -18.66 5.84 -1.60
CA SER A 207 -18.49 4.94 -2.74
C SER A 207 -18.63 3.48 -2.32
N ASP A 208 -18.88 2.62 -3.31
CA ASP A 208 -18.75 1.19 -3.17
C ASP A 208 -17.80 0.59 -4.20
N PHE A 209 -17.16 -0.50 -3.82
CA PHE A 209 -16.28 -1.30 -4.67
C PHE A 209 -15.04 -0.55 -5.16
N PHE A 210 -14.34 0.15 -4.25
CA PHE A 210 -13.11 0.88 -4.57
C PHE A 210 -11.92 0.41 -3.72
N SER A 211 -10.73 0.38 -4.31
CA SER A 211 -9.49 -0.10 -3.68
C SER A 211 -9.58 -1.55 -3.17
N VAL A 212 -9.94 -2.46 -4.08
CA VAL A 212 -10.29 -3.86 -3.81
C VAL A 212 -9.07 -4.76 -3.64
N GLY A 213 -8.82 -5.27 -2.43
CA GLY A 213 -8.01 -6.47 -2.26
C GLY A 213 -6.54 -6.29 -2.62
N GLY A 214 -5.81 -5.55 -1.79
CA GLY A 214 -4.36 -5.40 -1.94
C GLY A 214 -3.92 -4.23 -2.80
N GLU A 215 -4.86 -3.47 -3.37
CA GLU A 215 -4.60 -2.19 -4.03
C GLU A 215 -4.15 -1.13 -3.02
N THR A 216 -3.48 -0.08 -3.49
CA THR A 216 -3.13 1.08 -2.64
C THR A 216 -4.05 2.24 -2.99
N ALA A 217 -4.82 2.72 -2.02
CA ALA A 217 -5.60 3.96 -2.15
C ALA A 217 -4.74 5.18 -1.76
N LEU A 218 -4.94 6.29 -2.46
CA LEU A 218 -4.42 7.63 -2.14
C LEU A 218 -5.50 8.69 -2.46
N THR A 219 -5.24 9.93 -2.08
CA THR A 219 -6.13 11.09 -2.27
C THR A 219 -5.39 12.24 -2.94
N GLY A 220 -6.15 13.09 -3.64
CA GLY A 220 -5.66 14.33 -4.24
C GLY A 220 -6.66 14.97 -5.20
N ASP A 221 -6.54 16.26 -5.49
CA ASP A 221 -7.40 16.97 -6.45
C ASP A 221 -6.93 16.71 -7.88
N PHE A 222 -7.35 15.59 -8.47
CA PHE A 222 -6.89 15.20 -9.81
C PHE A 222 -7.50 16.06 -10.91
N ASN A 223 -8.58 16.80 -10.63
CA ASN A 223 -9.36 17.52 -11.63
C ASN A 223 -9.26 19.05 -11.54
N GLY A 224 -8.67 19.57 -10.45
CA GLY A 224 -8.41 20.98 -10.19
C GLY A 224 -9.65 21.77 -9.79
N ASP A 225 -10.65 21.12 -9.17
CA ASP A 225 -11.88 21.79 -8.72
C ASP A 225 -11.87 22.22 -7.25
N GLY A 226 -10.74 22.02 -6.56
CA GLY A 226 -10.52 22.35 -5.16
C GLY A 226 -11.17 21.36 -4.19
N LYS A 227 -11.52 20.15 -4.65
CA LYS A 227 -11.90 19.03 -3.80
C LYS A 227 -10.96 17.87 -4.06
N ASP A 228 -10.47 17.26 -3.01
CA ASP A 228 -9.70 16.04 -3.15
C ASP A 228 -10.60 14.91 -3.63
N ASP A 229 -10.02 14.05 -4.45
CA ASP A 229 -10.61 12.87 -5.06
C ASP A 229 -9.95 11.62 -4.45
N ILE A 230 -10.38 10.42 -4.89
CA ILE A 230 -9.71 9.16 -4.52
C ILE A 230 -9.12 8.46 -5.74
N VAL A 231 -7.95 7.87 -5.56
CA VAL A 231 -7.27 7.04 -6.56
C VAL A 231 -6.91 5.69 -5.96
N THR A 232 -6.94 4.63 -6.77
CA THR A 232 -6.39 3.34 -6.38
C THR A 232 -5.46 2.75 -7.43
N PHE A 233 -4.39 2.11 -6.96
CA PHE A 233 -3.35 1.47 -7.76
C PHE A 233 -3.44 -0.05 -7.60
N ALA A 234 -3.74 -0.75 -8.69
CA ALA A 234 -4.05 -2.19 -8.67
C ALA A 234 -2.83 -3.11 -8.50
N HIS A 235 -1.60 -2.61 -8.64
CA HIS A 235 -0.32 -3.34 -8.46
C HIS A 235 -0.13 -4.65 -9.25
N GLY A 236 -1.05 -5.06 -10.13
CA GLY A 236 -0.95 -6.37 -10.77
C GLY A 236 0.35 -6.55 -11.60
N SER A 237 0.83 -7.79 -11.71
CA SER A 237 2.14 -8.13 -12.32
C SER A 237 2.06 -8.69 -13.76
N GLY A 238 0.89 -8.67 -14.39
CA GLY A 238 0.65 -9.30 -15.69
C GLY A 238 1.21 -8.52 -16.89
N THR A 239 2.03 -9.13 -17.72
CA THR A 239 2.56 -8.49 -18.95
C THR A 239 1.43 -8.04 -19.90
N PRO A 240 1.49 -6.83 -20.50
CA PRO A 240 0.50 -6.37 -21.47
C PRO A 240 0.23 -7.41 -22.58
N GLY A 241 -1.04 -7.75 -22.80
CA GLY A 241 -1.48 -8.70 -23.83
C GLY A 241 -1.52 -10.19 -23.41
N SER A 242 -1.23 -10.52 -22.15
CA SER A 242 -1.46 -11.87 -21.62
C SER A 242 -2.90 -12.07 -21.11
N SER A 243 -3.36 -13.32 -21.00
CA SER A 243 -4.70 -13.63 -20.43
C SER A 243 -4.83 -13.33 -18.93
N ASN A 244 -3.71 -13.03 -18.25
CA ASN A 244 -3.63 -12.56 -16.87
C ASN A 244 -3.29 -11.04 -16.77
N ALA A 245 -3.35 -10.29 -17.89
CA ALA A 245 -3.01 -8.87 -17.96
C ALA A 245 -4.11 -7.92 -17.46
N ALA A 246 -5.23 -8.44 -16.96
CA ALA A 246 -6.48 -7.68 -16.92
C ALA A 246 -6.51 -6.50 -15.92
N THR A 247 -5.53 -6.38 -15.01
CA THR A 247 -5.46 -5.30 -14.00
C THR A 247 -4.02 -4.89 -13.63
N ALA A 248 -3.04 -5.21 -14.48
CA ALA A 248 -1.64 -5.03 -14.10
C ALA A 248 -1.22 -3.54 -14.06
N GLY A 249 -1.10 -2.99 -12.84
CA GLY A 249 -0.83 -1.57 -12.62
C GLY A 249 -1.93 -0.64 -13.15
N ASP A 250 -3.17 -1.09 -13.26
CA ASP A 250 -4.27 -0.17 -13.62
C ASP A 250 -4.48 0.86 -12.49
N VAL A 251 -4.79 2.10 -12.87
CA VAL A 251 -5.07 3.21 -11.96
C VAL A 251 -6.49 3.69 -12.17
N TYR A 252 -7.31 3.62 -11.13
CA TYR A 252 -8.70 4.07 -11.15
C TYR A 252 -8.87 5.31 -10.27
N VAL A 253 -9.60 6.31 -10.77
CA VAL A 253 -9.91 7.55 -10.05
C VAL A 253 -11.42 7.69 -9.94
N GLU A 254 -11.88 8.09 -8.76
CA GLU A 254 -13.25 8.58 -8.54
C GLU A 254 -13.21 10.02 -8.05
N LEU A 255 -13.97 10.88 -8.71
CA LEU A 255 -13.98 12.31 -8.40
C LEU A 255 -14.96 12.62 -7.27
N SER A 256 -14.59 13.52 -6.38
CA SER A 256 -15.47 14.00 -5.33
C SER A 256 -16.48 15.01 -5.88
N THR A 257 -17.74 14.85 -5.46
CA THR A 257 -18.77 15.86 -5.69
C THR A 257 -18.98 16.76 -4.47
N GLY A 258 -18.17 16.59 -3.41
CA GLY A 258 -18.34 17.20 -2.10
C GLY A 258 -19.35 16.53 -1.17
N THR A 259 -20.01 15.46 -1.63
CA THR A 259 -20.97 14.68 -0.83
C THR A 259 -20.94 13.18 -1.11
N THR A 260 -20.27 12.75 -2.18
CA THR A 260 -20.09 11.37 -2.62
C THR A 260 -18.89 11.35 -3.56
N PHE A 261 -18.30 10.18 -3.78
CA PHE A 261 -17.42 9.98 -4.93
C PHE A 261 -18.23 9.49 -6.11
N CYS A 262 -17.90 9.94 -7.31
CA CYS A 262 -18.56 9.50 -8.52
C CYS A 262 -17.61 9.16 -9.64
N CYS A 263 -18.19 8.24 -10.42
CA CYS A 263 -17.90 7.97 -11.80
C CYS A 263 -16.49 7.42 -12.00
N GLY A 264 -16.18 6.39 -11.20
CA GLY A 264 -14.94 5.64 -11.26
C GLY A 264 -14.57 5.25 -12.68
N ALA A 265 -13.37 5.66 -13.08
CA ALA A 265 -12.86 5.39 -14.41
C ALA A 265 -11.39 5.03 -14.32
N LYS A 266 -10.94 4.19 -15.26
CA LYS A 266 -9.52 3.94 -15.44
C LYS A 266 -8.87 5.17 -16.08
N TRP A 267 -7.91 5.76 -15.39
CA TRP A 267 -7.20 6.96 -15.84
C TRP A 267 -5.80 6.68 -16.37
N HIS A 268 -5.20 5.55 -15.99
CA HIS A 268 -3.91 5.08 -16.52
C HIS A 268 -3.86 3.54 -16.47
N ASP A 269 -3.07 2.93 -17.35
CA ASP A 269 -2.74 1.51 -17.35
C ASP A 269 -1.24 1.32 -17.10
N TRP A 270 -0.85 0.27 -16.37
CA TRP A 270 0.56 -0.02 -16.08
C TRP A 270 1.32 1.12 -15.38
N PHE A 271 0.84 1.53 -14.22
CA PHE A 271 1.52 2.46 -13.31
C PHE A 271 1.63 1.84 -11.92
N ALA A 272 2.78 2.03 -11.26
CA ALA A 272 3.14 1.39 -10.00
C ALA A 272 2.86 -0.14 -9.97
N PRO A 273 3.29 -0.94 -10.98
CA PRO A 273 3.10 -2.39 -10.92
C PRO A 273 3.91 -3.04 -9.80
N ALA A 274 3.42 -4.16 -9.28
CA ALA A 274 4.08 -4.97 -8.28
C ALA A 274 4.48 -4.21 -7.00
N GLY A 275 5.77 -3.90 -6.84
CA GLY A 275 6.38 -3.49 -5.56
C GLY A 275 6.79 -2.04 -5.53
N GLU A 276 6.41 -1.31 -6.57
CA GLU A 276 6.63 0.11 -6.68
C GLU A 276 5.71 0.85 -5.70
N ILE A 277 6.19 1.98 -5.20
CA ILE A 277 5.46 2.80 -4.22
C ILE A 277 4.79 3.93 -5.02
N PRO A 278 3.45 3.96 -5.13
CA PRO A 278 2.75 5.10 -5.71
C PRO A 278 2.70 6.27 -4.73
N ALA A 279 2.63 7.48 -5.27
CA ALA A 279 2.44 8.73 -4.56
C ALA A 279 1.63 9.71 -5.41
N VAL A 280 1.05 10.72 -4.75
CA VAL A 280 0.22 11.75 -5.39
C VAL A 280 0.73 13.15 -5.00
N GLY A 281 0.65 14.10 -5.94
CA GLY A 281 0.85 15.53 -5.70
C GLY A 281 1.04 16.33 -7.00
N ASP A 282 0.69 17.61 -7.00
CA ASP A 282 0.89 18.52 -8.13
C ASP A 282 2.38 18.85 -8.34
N VAL A 283 3.08 18.00 -9.09
CA VAL A 283 4.52 18.17 -9.32
C VAL A 283 4.82 19.20 -10.39
N ASN A 284 3.80 19.68 -11.11
CA ASN A 284 3.96 20.57 -12.26
C ASN A 284 3.47 22.01 -12.03
N GLY A 285 2.69 22.22 -10.97
CA GLY A 285 2.15 23.51 -10.52
C GLY A 285 0.93 23.97 -11.31
N ASP A 286 0.17 23.05 -11.92
CA ASP A 286 -1.05 23.40 -12.67
C ASP A 286 -2.35 23.31 -11.85
N GLY A 287 -2.23 23.05 -10.55
CA GLY A 287 -3.33 22.91 -9.61
C GLY A 287 -4.07 21.59 -9.73
N LYS A 288 -3.47 20.56 -10.36
CA LYS A 288 -4.00 19.21 -10.34
C LYS A 288 -2.95 18.26 -9.81
N ASP A 289 -3.38 17.35 -8.96
CA ASP A 289 -2.48 16.33 -8.46
C ASP A 289 -2.12 15.33 -9.56
N ASP A 290 -0.83 15.03 -9.63
CA ASP A 290 -0.25 14.06 -10.54
C ASP A 290 0.00 12.73 -9.81
N ILE A 291 0.28 11.66 -10.55
CA ILE A 291 0.72 10.39 -9.97
C ILE A 291 2.23 10.20 -10.18
N ILE A 292 2.89 9.72 -9.13
CA ILE A 292 4.32 9.44 -9.07
C ILE A 292 4.49 7.99 -8.66
N THR A 293 5.48 7.29 -9.20
CA THR A 293 5.87 5.98 -8.70
C THR A 293 7.37 5.88 -8.51
N PHE A 294 7.75 5.36 -7.35
CA PHE A 294 9.12 5.01 -7.01
C PHE A 294 9.31 3.53 -7.27
N THR A 295 10.21 3.16 -8.19
CA THR A 295 10.39 1.73 -8.54
C THR A 295 10.91 0.91 -7.37
N HIS A 296 11.46 1.59 -6.35
CA HIS A 296 11.85 1.04 -5.04
C HIS A 296 12.68 -0.25 -5.11
N ASN A 297 13.52 -0.33 -6.15
CA ASN A 297 14.38 -1.46 -6.49
C ASN A 297 15.82 -0.97 -6.71
N ASN A 298 16.70 -1.82 -7.25
CA ASN A 298 18.11 -1.47 -7.44
C ASN A 298 18.36 -0.32 -8.43
N LEU A 299 17.40 0.00 -9.30
CA LEU A 299 17.48 1.18 -10.16
C LEU A 299 16.96 2.43 -9.44
N ALA A 300 15.94 2.25 -8.59
CA ALA A 300 15.29 3.32 -7.83
C ALA A 300 14.91 4.50 -8.73
N ASP A 301 14.28 4.19 -9.87
CA ASP A 301 13.82 5.21 -10.80
C ASP A 301 12.52 5.84 -10.29
N VAL A 302 12.28 7.10 -10.66
CA VAL A 302 11.04 7.81 -10.37
C VAL A 302 10.34 8.14 -11.67
N TYR A 303 9.11 7.65 -11.82
CA TYR A 303 8.25 7.94 -12.97
C TYR A 303 7.08 8.81 -12.54
N VAL A 304 6.71 9.75 -13.40
CA VAL A 304 5.59 10.68 -13.21
C VAL A 304 4.65 10.58 -14.39
N ALA A 305 3.35 10.54 -14.12
CA ALA A 305 2.30 10.70 -15.10
C ALA A 305 1.40 11.88 -14.69
N LEU A 306 1.43 12.94 -15.51
CA LEU A 306 0.72 14.18 -15.22
C LEU A 306 -0.79 14.03 -15.39
N SER A 307 -1.59 14.65 -14.53
CA SER A 307 -3.04 14.71 -14.67
C SER A 307 -3.47 15.68 -15.76
N THR A 308 -4.50 15.29 -16.51
CA THR A 308 -5.19 16.17 -17.46
C THR A 308 -6.55 16.65 -16.93
N GLY A 309 -6.92 16.22 -15.72
CA GLY A 309 -8.26 16.38 -15.13
C GLY A 309 -9.29 15.36 -15.57
N THR A 310 -8.93 14.44 -16.48
CA THR A 310 -9.82 13.34 -16.91
C THR A 310 -9.10 12.01 -17.15
N THR A 311 -7.77 12.00 -17.17
CA THR A 311 -6.86 10.87 -17.38
C THR A 311 -5.45 11.31 -17.01
N PHE A 312 -4.52 10.37 -16.80
CA PHE A 312 -3.10 10.68 -16.68
C PHE A 312 -2.38 10.52 -18.02
N THR A 313 -1.37 11.37 -18.25
CA THR A 313 -0.47 11.27 -19.40
C THR A 313 0.42 10.03 -19.31
N PRO A 314 1.04 9.57 -20.42
CA PRO A 314 1.99 8.47 -20.35
C PRO A 314 3.15 8.76 -19.40
N ALA A 315 3.45 7.81 -18.52
CA ALA A 315 4.51 7.94 -17.53
C ALA A 315 5.89 8.26 -18.14
N GLN A 316 6.59 9.21 -17.54
CA GLN A 316 7.94 9.63 -17.92
C GLN A 316 8.89 9.51 -16.74
N LYS A 317 10.13 9.05 -17.00
CA LYS A 317 11.17 9.02 -15.98
C LYS A 317 11.63 10.44 -15.67
N TRP A 318 11.46 10.87 -14.42
CA TRP A 318 11.79 12.23 -13.97
C TRP A 318 13.02 12.31 -13.07
N HIS A 319 13.42 11.18 -12.45
CA HIS A 319 14.65 11.07 -11.67
C HIS A 319 15.19 9.63 -11.73
N ASP A 320 16.50 9.46 -11.56
CA ASP A 320 17.17 8.17 -11.40
C ASP A 320 17.77 8.03 -10.00
N TRP A 321 17.74 6.84 -9.43
CA TRP A 321 18.31 6.55 -8.12
C TRP A 321 17.78 7.44 -6.97
N PHE A 322 16.49 7.29 -6.64
CA PHE A 322 15.85 7.96 -5.51
C PHE A 322 14.94 7.00 -4.75
N ALA A 323 15.01 7.03 -3.42
CA ALA A 323 14.32 6.10 -2.53
C ALA A 323 14.53 4.61 -2.91
N PRO A 324 15.79 4.10 -2.97
CA PRO A 324 16.04 2.66 -3.11
C PRO A 324 15.41 1.84 -1.98
N THR A 325 15.40 0.51 -2.16
CA THR A 325 14.78 -0.43 -1.22
C THR A 325 15.23 -0.19 0.22
N GLY A 326 14.27 0.00 1.12
CA GLY A 326 14.50 0.23 2.55
C GLY A 326 14.39 1.70 2.97
N GLU A 327 14.35 2.64 2.02
CA GLU A 327 14.05 4.04 2.27
C GLU A 327 12.54 4.31 2.22
N THR A 328 12.08 5.42 2.79
CA THR A 328 10.67 5.81 2.74
C THR A 328 10.53 7.06 1.87
N PRO A 329 9.90 6.99 0.69
CA PRO A 329 9.64 8.17 -0.12
C PRO A 329 8.46 9.01 0.42
N ALA A 330 8.50 10.31 0.17
CA ALA A 330 7.40 11.24 0.39
C ALA A 330 7.31 12.27 -0.76
N VAL A 331 6.15 12.92 -0.90
CA VAL A 331 5.88 13.95 -1.92
C VAL A 331 5.19 15.13 -1.27
N ALA A 332 5.74 16.34 -1.39
CA ALA A 332 5.15 17.60 -0.92
C ALA A 332 5.95 18.81 -1.41
N ASP A 333 5.34 20.00 -1.47
CA ASP A 333 6.05 21.25 -1.77
C ASP A 333 6.84 21.72 -0.54
N VAL A 334 8.14 21.40 -0.49
CA VAL A 334 8.97 21.75 0.67
C VAL A 334 9.64 23.11 0.50
N ASN A 335 9.48 23.77 -0.65
CA ASN A 335 10.18 25.00 -0.99
C ASN A 335 9.25 26.22 -1.17
N GLY A 336 7.95 25.99 -1.29
CA GLY A 336 6.89 26.99 -1.40
C GLY A 336 6.74 27.58 -2.80
N ASP A 337 7.18 26.87 -3.85
CA ASP A 337 7.02 27.32 -5.24
C ASP A 337 5.72 26.83 -5.91
N GLY A 338 4.87 26.13 -5.16
CA GLY A 338 3.60 25.58 -5.60
C GLY A 338 3.76 24.28 -6.39
N LYS A 339 4.90 23.60 -6.29
CA LYS A 339 5.13 22.29 -6.91
C LYS A 339 5.53 21.28 -5.87
N ALA A 340 4.93 20.11 -5.92
CA ALA A 340 5.33 19.01 -5.08
C ALA A 340 6.74 18.52 -5.45
N ASP A 341 7.61 18.44 -4.45
CA ASP A 341 8.95 17.89 -4.52
C ASP A 341 8.94 16.43 -4.05
N ILE A 342 10.03 15.68 -4.32
CA ILE A 342 10.21 14.34 -3.77
C ILE A 342 11.20 14.36 -2.60
N ILE A 343 10.87 13.62 -1.56
CA ILE A 343 11.63 13.49 -0.32
C ILE A 343 11.90 12.01 -0.09
N THR A 344 13.05 11.65 0.47
CA THR A 344 13.26 10.30 0.97
C THR A 344 13.94 10.29 2.33
N PHE A 345 13.44 9.42 3.20
CA PHE A 345 13.97 9.13 4.52
C PHE A 345 14.76 7.83 4.44
N THR A 346 16.08 7.87 4.66
CA THR A 346 16.92 6.68 4.50
C THR A 346 16.70 5.63 5.59
N GLN A 347 16.00 6.00 6.67
CA GLN A 347 15.61 5.15 7.80
C GLN A 347 16.73 4.25 8.35
N GLY A 348 17.64 4.85 9.11
CA GLY A 348 18.80 4.16 9.67
C GLY A 348 18.89 4.19 11.20
N THR A 349 20.08 3.88 11.70
CA THR A 349 20.47 4.14 13.09
C THR A 349 20.63 5.64 13.34
N THR A 350 20.95 6.01 14.58
CA THR A 350 21.30 7.39 15.01
C THR A 350 22.54 7.99 14.34
N THR A 351 23.07 7.36 13.29
CA THR A 351 24.20 7.86 12.49
C THR A 351 23.95 7.78 10.98
N THR A 352 22.79 7.26 10.53
CA THR A 352 22.53 6.94 9.12
C THR A 352 21.14 7.30 8.62
N ALA A 353 20.24 7.80 9.47
CA ALA A 353 18.90 8.22 9.10
C ALA A 353 18.89 9.67 8.57
N ASP A 354 19.30 9.87 7.32
CA ASP A 354 19.32 11.18 6.66
C ASP A 354 18.02 11.43 5.88
N VAL A 355 17.76 12.69 5.55
CA VAL A 355 16.65 13.11 4.67
C VAL A 355 17.22 13.78 3.42
N TYR A 356 16.84 13.27 2.25
CA TYR A 356 17.20 13.82 0.96
C TYR A 356 15.97 14.37 0.24
N VAL A 357 16.14 15.49 -0.45
CA VAL A 357 15.10 16.18 -1.21
C VAL A 357 15.59 16.40 -2.63
N ALA A 358 14.75 16.12 -3.61
CA ALA A 358 14.94 16.48 -5.00
C ALA A 358 13.79 17.39 -5.45
N LEU A 359 14.12 18.65 -5.73
CA LEU A 359 13.14 19.68 -6.04
C LEU A 359 12.53 19.49 -7.43
N SER A 360 11.23 19.70 -7.58
CA SER A 360 10.57 19.66 -8.88
C SER A 360 10.91 20.89 -9.72
N THR A 361 11.05 20.67 -11.02
CA THR A 361 11.08 21.76 -12.01
C THR A 361 9.73 21.96 -12.70
N GLY A 362 8.80 21.03 -12.50
CA GLY A 362 7.57 20.85 -13.27
C GLY A 362 7.74 20.03 -14.56
N THR A 363 8.94 19.51 -14.83
CA THR A 363 9.19 18.59 -15.97
C THR A 363 10.16 17.46 -15.64
N THR A 364 10.84 17.51 -14.49
CA THR A 364 11.84 16.57 -13.95
C THR A 364 12.14 17.00 -12.51
N PHE A 365 12.74 16.11 -11.71
CA PHE A 365 13.28 16.47 -10.40
C PHE A 365 14.78 16.80 -10.49
N GLN A 366 15.23 17.80 -9.73
CA GLN A 366 16.64 18.17 -9.59
C GLN A 366 17.43 17.07 -8.86
N PRO A 367 18.77 17.07 -8.96
CA PRO A 367 19.58 16.12 -8.20
C PRO A 367 19.35 16.22 -6.69
N ALA A 368 19.07 15.08 -6.06
CA ALA A 368 18.80 14.99 -4.63
C ALA A 368 19.91 15.63 -3.76
N GLN A 369 19.51 16.45 -2.80
CA GLN A 369 20.38 17.09 -1.82
C GLN A 369 19.99 16.62 -0.41
N LYS A 370 20.98 16.42 0.45
CA LYS A 370 20.73 16.15 1.86
C LYS A 370 20.23 17.43 2.53
N TRP A 371 19.01 17.41 3.07
CA TRP A 371 18.36 18.55 3.70
C TRP A 371 18.32 18.44 5.23
N HIS A 372 18.45 17.22 5.76
CA HIS A 372 18.46 16.96 7.21
C HIS A 372 19.25 15.69 7.53
N ASP A 373 19.72 15.60 8.77
CA ASP A 373 20.42 14.45 9.32
C ASP A 373 19.78 13.91 10.60
N LEU A 374 19.82 12.60 10.76
CA LEU A 374 19.36 11.88 11.95
C LEU A 374 17.86 12.07 12.25
N PHE A 375 17.02 11.88 11.22
CA PHE A 375 15.56 11.99 11.30
C PHE A 375 14.88 10.74 10.75
N SER A 376 13.76 10.34 11.37
CA SER A 376 13.04 9.11 11.05
C SER A 376 13.92 7.87 11.19
N LEU A 377 14.27 7.53 12.43
CA LEU A 377 15.07 6.33 12.73
C LEU A 377 14.35 5.05 12.30
N THR A 378 15.09 3.93 12.21
CA THR A 378 14.49 2.62 11.92
C THR A 378 13.33 2.31 12.87
N GLY A 379 12.13 2.17 12.30
CA GLY A 379 10.91 1.83 13.04
C GLY A 379 9.94 2.99 13.22
N GLU A 380 10.42 4.22 13.01
CA GLU A 380 9.59 5.40 13.02
C GLU A 380 8.81 5.55 11.70
N GLN A 381 7.72 6.31 11.75
CA GLN A 381 6.88 6.61 10.59
C GLN A 381 7.01 8.10 10.24
N PRO A 382 7.61 8.47 9.10
CA PRO A 382 7.68 9.86 8.68
C PRO A 382 6.42 10.32 7.94
N ARG A 383 6.10 11.61 8.05
CA ARG A 383 5.09 12.35 7.28
C ARG A 383 5.64 13.71 6.86
N VAL A 384 5.03 14.29 5.83
CA VAL A 384 5.33 15.62 5.30
C VAL A 384 4.05 16.45 5.30
N GLY A 385 4.15 17.74 5.65
CA GLY A 385 2.99 18.64 5.74
C GLY A 385 3.36 20.00 6.33
N ASP A 386 2.62 21.06 6.02
CA ASP A 386 2.90 22.42 6.51
C ASP A 386 2.38 22.60 7.93
N ILE A 387 3.15 22.13 8.91
CA ILE A 387 2.75 22.18 10.33
C ILE A 387 2.91 23.59 10.92
N ASN A 388 3.51 24.54 10.20
CA ASN A 388 3.83 25.87 10.71
C ASN A 388 3.07 27.03 10.03
N GLY A 389 2.47 26.77 8.88
CA GLY A 389 1.61 27.67 8.12
C GLY A 389 2.38 28.69 7.29
N ASP A 390 3.63 28.39 6.91
CA ASP A 390 4.45 29.26 6.04
C ASP A 390 4.35 28.92 4.55
N GLY A 391 3.49 27.96 4.19
CA GLY A 391 3.26 27.49 2.83
C GLY A 391 4.31 26.51 2.35
N LYS A 392 5.11 25.92 3.25
CA LYS A 392 6.10 24.90 2.92
C LYS A 392 5.86 23.67 3.77
N ALA A 393 5.93 22.51 3.13
CA ALA A 393 5.87 21.26 3.84
C ALA A 393 7.11 21.07 4.72
N ASP A 394 6.84 20.74 5.98
CA ASP A 394 7.77 20.35 7.02
C ASP A 394 7.85 18.82 7.11
N ILE A 395 8.75 18.31 7.97
CA ILE A 395 8.84 16.87 8.25
C ILE A 395 8.47 16.56 9.69
N VAL A 396 7.71 15.48 9.88
CA VAL A 396 7.32 14.92 11.18
C VAL A 396 7.64 13.44 11.21
N THR A 397 8.16 12.94 12.33
CA THR A 397 8.36 11.50 12.55
C THR A 397 7.69 11.05 13.85
N PHE A 398 7.01 9.90 13.78
CA PHE A 398 6.28 9.29 14.87
C PHE A 398 7.00 8.01 15.30
N THR A 399 7.30 7.87 16.58
CA THR A 399 8.03 6.68 17.05
C THR A 399 7.18 5.41 17.04
N CYS A 400 5.84 5.54 17.11
CA CYS A 400 4.87 4.44 17.08
C CYS A 400 5.25 3.25 17.98
N ASN A 401 5.80 3.59 19.14
CA ASN A 401 6.30 2.68 20.17
C ASN A 401 5.61 3.02 21.51
N PRO A 402 5.93 2.36 22.62
CA PRO A 402 5.29 2.66 23.91
C PRO A 402 5.47 4.11 24.42
N ASP A 403 6.51 4.82 23.96
CA ASP A 403 6.73 6.24 24.30
C ASP A 403 5.87 7.16 23.41
N ALA A 404 5.61 6.74 22.16
CA ALA A 404 4.74 7.42 21.21
C ALA A 404 5.11 8.92 21.05
N ASP A 405 6.40 9.20 20.92
CA ASP A 405 6.92 10.55 20.76
C ASP A 405 6.79 11.02 19.31
N VAL A 406 6.58 12.33 19.14
CA VAL A 406 6.49 13.00 17.83
C VAL A 406 7.57 14.07 17.75
N TYR A 407 8.43 13.94 16.74
CA TYR A 407 9.50 14.89 16.46
C TYR A 407 9.22 15.60 15.14
N ALA A 408 9.54 16.90 15.08
CA ALA A 408 9.32 17.70 13.90
C ALA A 408 10.54 18.56 13.55
N ALA A 409 10.69 18.89 12.27
CA ALA A 409 11.68 19.83 11.75
C ALA A 409 11.04 20.65 10.63
N THR A 410 11.14 21.99 10.72
CA THR A 410 10.48 22.89 9.78
C THR A 410 11.35 23.23 8.58
N SER A 411 10.77 23.35 7.39
CA SER A 411 11.45 23.70 6.17
C SER A 411 11.80 25.19 6.13
N THR A 412 12.97 25.49 5.58
CA THR A 412 13.33 26.85 5.16
C THR A 412 13.09 27.08 3.66
N GLY A 413 12.79 26.01 2.92
CA GLY A 413 12.83 25.93 1.47
C GLY A 413 14.19 25.57 0.87
N THR A 414 15.19 25.32 1.73
CA THR A 414 16.52 24.82 1.30
C THR A 414 17.11 23.75 2.21
N THR A 415 16.52 23.54 3.40
CA THR A 415 16.92 22.58 4.44
C THR A 415 15.80 22.53 5.49
N PHE A 416 15.72 21.44 6.26
CA PHE A 416 14.86 21.36 7.44
C PHE A 416 15.64 21.78 8.70
N THR A 417 14.99 22.51 9.61
CA THR A 417 15.62 23.06 10.81
C THR A 417 15.34 22.24 12.06
N GLY A 418 16.31 22.21 12.96
CA GLY A 418 16.19 21.56 14.27
C GLY A 418 16.50 20.07 14.20
N THR A 419 17.36 19.58 15.09
CA THR A 419 17.58 18.13 15.26
C THR A 419 16.75 17.64 16.43
N THR A 420 15.87 16.65 16.18
CA THR A 420 15.16 15.88 17.22
C THR A 420 14.42 16.74 18.24
N ILE A 421 13.70 17.78 17.79
CA ILE A 421 12.84 18.58 18.68
C ILE A 421 11.53 17.82 18.86
N LYS A 422 11.26 17.39 20.08
CA LYS A 422 9.98 16.76 20.42
C LYS A 422 8.88 17.82 20.49
N TRP A 423 7.83 17.65 19.68
CA TRP A 423 6.68 18.56 19.62
C TRP A 423 5.42 17.99 20.25
N HIS A 424 5.37 16.66 20.45
CA HIS A 424 4.28 15.99 21.15
C HIS A 424 4.79 14.66 21.73
N ASP A 425 4.12 14.15 22.77
CA ASP A 425 4.35 12.85 23.38
C ASP A 425 3.04 12.05 23.46
N HIS A 426 3.12 10.74 23.59
CA HIS A 426 1.93 9.88 23.68
C HIS A 426 0.95 9.98 22.48
N PHE A 427 1.49 10.07 21.26
CA PHE A 427 0.72 10.11 20.00
C PHE A 427 1.28 9.09 18.98
N CYS A 428 0.43 8.21 18.46
CA CYS A 428 0.81 6.96 17.76
C CYS A 428 1.44 5.91 18.68
N LEU A 429 0.63 4.97 19.17
CA LEU A 429 1.11 3.73 19.78
C LEU A 429 1.43 2.68 18.72
N THR A 430 2.05 1.57 19.14
CA THR A 430 2.37 0.45 18.24
C THR A 430 1.12 -0.10 17.56
N GLY A 431 1.16 -0.12 16.22
CA GLY A 431 0.06 -0.59 15.38
C GLY A 431 -0.89 0.52 14.92
N GLU A 432 -0.76 1.74 15.43
CA GLU A 432 -1.55 2.88 14.98
C GLU A 432 -0.95 3.54 13.73
N HIS A 433 -1.79 4.30 13.02
CA HIS A 433 -1.44 4.97 11.78
C HIS A 433 -1.61 6.49 11.94
N PRO A 434 -0.51 7.26 11.93
CA PRO A 434 -0.55 8.71 12.03
C PRO A 434 -0.63 9.38 10.66
N TYR A 435 -1.21 10.57 10.61
CA TYR A 435 -1.37 11.41 9.43
C TYR A 435 -1.19 12.89 9.80
N LEU A 436 -1.04 13.73 8.79
CA LEU A 436 -1.01 15.19 8.89
C LEU A 436 -2.13 15.78 8.03
N GLY A 437 -2.72 16.88 8.47
CA GLY A 437 -3.67 17.66 7.66
C GLY A 437 -4.29 18.80 8.45
N ASP A 438 -4.61 19.92 7.78
CA ASP A 438 -5.29 21.07 8.37
C ASP A 438 -6.77 20.77 8.62
N VAL A 439 -7.05 20.05 9.70
CA VAL A 439 -8.42 19.63 10.04
C VAL A 439 -9.22 20.77 10.67
N ASN A 440 -8.57 21.89 11.04
CA ASN A 440 -9.22 23.00 11.70
C ASN A 440 -9.40 24.26 10.82
N GLY A 441 -8.73 24.31 9.67
CA GLY A 441 -8.81 25.35 8.66
C GLY A 441 -7.99 26.59 9.01
N ASP A 442 -6.93 26.46 9.82
CA ASP A 442 -6.08 27.59 10.22
C ASP A 442 -4.78 27.71 9.41
N GLY A 443 -4.66 26.91 8.35
CA GLY A 443 -3.53 26.86 7.44
C GLY A 443 -2.34 26.08 8.00
N LYS A 444 -2.51 25.29 9.07
CA LYS A 444 -1.45 24.42 9.61
C LYS A 444 -1.92 22.98 9.66
N ASP A 445 -1.05 22.08 9.24
CA ASP A 445 -1.30 20.66 9.38
C ASP A 445 -1.22 20.22 10.84
N ASP A 446 -2.29 19.57 11.28
CA ASP A 446 -2.48 18.99 12.59
C ASP A 446 -2.08 17.51 12.60
N LEU A 447 -1.87 16.91 13.77
CA LEU A 447 -1.69 15.46 13.86
C LEU A 447 -3.05 14.76 13.90
N ILE A 448 -3.18 13.67 13.15
CA ILE A 448 -4.33 12.76 13.21
C ILE A 448 -3.81 11.35 13.45
N VAL A 449 -4.46 10.57 14.32
CA VAL A 449 -4.15 9.15 14.49
C VAL A 449 -5.43 8.33 14.58
N PHE A 450 -5.47 7.25 13.79
CA PHE A 450 -6.49 6.22 13.89
C PHE A 450 -5.98 5.16 14.86
N THR A 451 -6.64 5.08 16.02
CA THR A 451 -6.28 4.11 17.05
C THR A 451 -6.75 2.73 16.62
N GLN A 452 -6.00 1.67 16.96
CA GLN A 452 -6.43 0.27 16.74
C GLN A 452 -6.95 -0.37 18.04
N GLY A 453 -7.48 0.46 18.94
CA GLY A 453 -8.13 0.01 20.17
C GLY A 453 -9.52 -0.58 19.92
N THR A 454 -10.21 -0.99 20.98
CA THR A 454 -11.55 -1.60 20.88
C THR A 454 -12.60 -0.70 20.23
N THR A 455 -12.37 0.60 20.23
CA THR A 455 -13.29 1.62 19.72
C THR A 455 -12.86 2.18 18.36
N ASN A 456 -11.63 1.89 17.87
CA ASN A 456 -11.05 2.51 16.68
C ASN A 456 -11.34 4.03 16.63
N ASP A 457 -10.97 4.73 17.70
CA ASP A 457 -11.15 6.17 17.83
C ASP A 457 -10.15 6.93 16.97
N VAL A 458 -10.54 8.14 16.55
CA VAL A 458 -9.65 9.09 15.87
C VAL A 458 -9.31 10.22 16.84
N TYR A 459 -8.01 10.41 17.08
CA TYR A 459 -7.49 11.49 17.90
C TYR A 459 -6.77 12.52 17.04
N THR A 460 -6.94 13.79 17.41
CA THR A 460 -6.33 14.93 16.74
C THR A 460 -5.55 15.76 17.74
N ALA A 461 -4.37 16.23 17.37
CA ALA A 461 -3.58 17.21 18.13
C ALA A 461 -3.28 18.43 17.25
N LEU A 462 -3.87 19.58 17.61
CA LEU A 462 -3.79 20.79 16.79
C LEU A 462 -2.40 21.42 16.81
N SER A 463 -1.89 21.85 15.66
CA SER A 463 -0.63 22.57 15.57
C SER A 463 -0.75 24.00 16.07
N THR A 464 0.31 24.48 16.73
CA THR A 464 0.48 25.92 17.04
C THR A 464 1.47 26.61 16.11
N GLY A 465 2.06 25.86 15.17
CA GLY A 465 3.21 26.25 14.37
C GLY A 465 4.56 26.21 15.07
N THR A 466 4.59 25.77 16.32
CA THR A 466 5.84 25.57 17.10
C THR A 466 5.83 24.31 17.95
N THR A 467 4.67 23.70 18.15
CA THR A 467 4.41 22.46 18.91
C THR A 467 3.00 21.98 18.55
N PHE A 468 2.62 20.77 18.98
CA PHE A 468 1.22 20.34 18.92
C PHE A 468 0.56 20.46 20.31
N GLN A 469 -0.73 20.81 20.32
CA GLN A 469 -1.59 20.82 21.50
C GLN A 469 -1.88 19.40 21.99
N PRO A 470 -2.30 19.20 23.25
CA PRO A 470 -2.74 17.89 23.73
C PRO A 470 -3.83 17.30 22.84
N SER A 471 -3.70 16.00 22.54
CA SER A 471 -4.65 15.32 21.66
C SER A 471 -6.06 15.23 22.25
N GLN A 472 -7.05 15.27 21.38
CA GLN A 472 -8.47 15.16 21.69
C GLN A 472 -9.11 14.12 20.78
N LYS A 473 -10.08 13.35 21.32
CA LYS A 473 -10.88 12.45 20.51
C LYS A 473 -11.83 13.26 19.62
N TRP A 474 -11.69 13.13 18.32
CA TRP A 474 -12.50 13.84 17.32
C TRP A 474 -13.53 12.94 16.64
N HIS A 475 -13.32 11.61 16.67
CA HIS A 475 -14.27 10.63 16.13
C HIS A 475 -14.14 9.27 16.86
N ASP A 476 -15.16 8.42 16.76
CA ASP A 476 -15.16 7.05 17.24
C ASP A 476 -15.70 6.04 16.23
N TYR A 477 -15.16 4.83 16.26
CA TYR A 477 -15.53 3.71 15.36
C TYR A 477 -15.31 4.00 13.87
N PHE A 478 -14.14 4.54 13.52
CA PHE A 478 -13.80 4.86 12.14
C PHE A 478 -12.40 4.32 11.79
N GLY A 479 -12.26 3.72 10.60
CA GLY A 479 -11.03 3.01 10.25
C GLY A 479 -10.87 1.74 11.08
N LEU A 480 -11.83 0.84 10.98
CA LEU A 480 -11.84 -0.39 11.76
C LEU A 480 -10.62 -1.27 11.43
N THR A 481 -10.26 -2.17 12.35
CA THR A 481 -9.13 -3.08 12.16
C THR A 481 -9.21 -3.82 10.81
N GLY A 482 -8.22 -3.59 9.95
CA GLY A 482 -8.12 -4.20 8.62
C GLY A 482 -8.64 -3.32 7.47
N GLU A 483 -9.22 -2.17 7.78
CA GLU A 483 -9.52 -1.12 6.80
C GLU A 483 -8.25 -0.31 6.51
N THR A 484 -8.22 0.34 5.35
CA THR A 484 -7.19 1.34 5.02
C THR A 484 -7.76 2.72 5.33
N THR A 485 -7.02 3.56 6.05
CA THR A 485 -7.42 4.94 6.37
C THR A 485 -6.51 5.93 5.67
N LEU A 486 -7.02 7.12 5.36
CA LEU A 486 -6.25 8.28 4.94
C LEU A 486 -6.75 9.52 5.65
#